data_AF-A0A517QCM6-F1
#
_entry.id   AF-A0A517QCM6-F1
#
_cell.length_a   1.000
_cell.length_b   1.000
_cell.length_c   1.000
_cell.angle_alpha   90.00
_cell.angle_beta   90.00
_cell.angle_gamma   90.00
#
_symmetry.space_group_name_H-M   'P 1'
#
loop_
_entity.id
_entity.type
_entity.pdbx_description
1 polymer ?
#
loop_
_entity_poly.entity_id
_entity_poly.type
_entity_poly.pdbx_seq_one_letter_code
_entity_poly.pdbx_strand_id
1 'polypeptide(L)'
;MEFYEEDVRKYPLGEFLSSYSINPLLGTLLWCLMKIYLIRPQNNPFPVCRSLRENLVELNEIPERFQTEVSAELKILAEAGFIEPQLIKLLSGSRQSELKLSGITILALHAEKLMGVKVMIFFPDEESPVRMPYSLLSFPDSVSSLTTSNQKNLADFDTGDSASSHPDATLVELIQIHQQRLAELNRSCLTIDHGDELLQLIEARDNRRLDYDISRGWLKRVFPS
;
A
#
# COMPACT_ATOMS: atom_id res chain seq x y z
N MET A 1 -4.48 -15.54 -9.28
CA MET A 1 -5.24 -14.77 -8.26
C MET A 1 -5.85 -15.70 -7.23
N GLU A 2 -5.72 -15.37 -5.96
CA GLU A 2 -6.30 -16.09 -4.82
C GLU A 2 -7.30 -15.19 -4.10
N PHE A 3 -8.22 -15.78 -3.31
CA PHE A 3 -9.18 -15.01 -2.51
C PHE A 3 -8.95 -15.29 -1.03
N TYR A 4 -9.01 -14.25 -0.21
CA TYR A 4 -8.84 -14.34 1.22
C TYR A 4 -9.97 -13.63 1.95
N GLU A 5 -10.36 -14.19 3.09
CA GLU A 5 -11.22 -13.52 4.07
C GLU A 5 -10.34 -13.15 5.27
N GLU A 6 -10.47 -11.91 5.72
CA GLU A 6 -9.76 -11.42 6.89
C GLU A 6 -10.58 -11.66 8.16
N ASP A 7 -9.95 -12.04 9.27
CA ASP A 7 -10.54 -12.08 10.60
C ASP A 7 -9.96 -10.96 11.47
N VAL A 8 -10.51 -9.77 11.30
CA VAL A 8 -10.12 -8.53 12.02
C VAL A 8 -10.15 -8.71 13.54
N ARG A 9 -10.95 -9.65 14.07
CA ARG A 9 -11.02 -9.94 15.51
C ARG A 9 -9.72 -10.56 16.04
N LYS A 10 -8.83 -11.06 15.19
CA LYS A 10 -7.55 -11.64 15.63
C LYS A 10 -6.46 -10.59 15.83
N TYR A 11 -6.65 -9.38 15.34
CA TYR A 11 -5.71 -8.28 15.52
C TYR A 11 -5.59 -7.88 17.01
N PRO A 12 -4.37 -7.66 17.53
CA PRO A 12 -4.13 -6.87 18.74
C PRO A 12 -4.67 -5.45 18.58
N LEU A 13 -4.97 -4.77 19.70
CA LEU A 13 -5.53 -3.43 19.66
C LEU A 13 -4.65 -2.45 18.87
N GLY A 14 -3.32 -2.49 19.08
CA GLY A 14 -2.38 -1.60 18.38
C GLY A 14 -2.44 -1.73 16.86
N GLU A 15 -2.36 -2.96 16.35
CA GLU A 15 -2.43 -3.23 14.90
C GLU A 15 -3.83 -2.95 14.31
N PHE A 16 -4.89 -3.16 15.10
CA PHE A 16 -6.24 -2.79 14.67
C PHE A 16 -6.38 -1.26 14.53
N LEU A 17 -5.91 -0.50 15.51
CA LEU A 17 -5.98 0.97 15.48
C LEU A 17 -5.13 1.54 14.34
N SER A 18 -3.94 1.01 14.09
CA SER A 18 -3.10 1.49 12.98
C SER A 18 -3.71 1.21 11.61
N SER A 19 -4.42 0.10 11.45
CA SER A 19 -4.91 -0.38 10.15
C SER A 19 -6.33 0.08 9.81
N TYR A 20 -7.21 0.21 10.82
CA TYR A 20 -8.65 0.40 10.60
C TYR A 20 -9.25 1.63 11.28
N SER A 21 -8.50 2.38 12.08
CA SER A 21 -9.11 3.47 12.86
C SER A 21 -8.31 4.76 12.90
N ILE A 22 -8.89 5.81 12.33
CA ILE A 22 -8.39 7.18 12.47
C ILE A 22 -8.75 7.75 13.85
N ASN A 23 -9.80 7.23 14.50
CA ASN A 23 -10.24 7.65 15.84
C ASN A 23 -9.94 6.56 16.87
N PRO A 24 -8.88 6.69 17.69
CA PRO A 24 -8.46 5.65 18.63
C PRO A 24 -9.53 5.24 19.64
N LEU A 25 -10.40 6.17 20.06
CA LEU A 25 -11.44 5.87 21.04
C LEU A 25 -12.55 5.03 20.43
N LEU A 26 -13.05 5.43 19.26
CA LEU A 26 -14.04 4.63 18.53
C LEU A 26 -13.46 3.27 18.12
N GLY A 27 -12.22 3.25 17.63
CA GLY A 27 -11.52 2.01 17.29
C GLY A 27 -11.37 1.08 18.48
N THR A 28 -11.00 1.60 19.66
CA THR A 28 -10.89 0.78 20.88
C THR A 28 -12.23 0.20 21.29
N LEU A 29 -13.31 0.99 21.21
CA LEU A 29 -14.67 0.50 21.48
C LEU A 29 -15.07 -0.62 20.52
N LEU A 30 -14.91 -0.41 19.21
CA LEU A 30 -15.22 -1.41 18.19
C LEU A 30 -14.39 -2.69 18.38
N TRP A 31 -13.10 -2.55 18.67
CA TRP A 31 -12.21 -3.67 18.95
C TRP A 31 -12.68 -4.46 20.18
N CYS A 32 -13.00 -3.79 21.28
CA CYS A 32 -13.53 -4.43 22.48
C CYS A 32 -14.82 -5.18 22.17
N LEU A 33 -15.80 -4.53 21.51
CA LEU A 33 -17.09 -5.13 21.14
C LEU A 33 -16.92 -6.36 20.23
N MET A 34 -15.96 -6.32 19.31
CA MET A 34 -15.60 -7.47 18.46
C MET A 34 -15.01 -8.63 19.26
N LYS A 35 -14.11 -8.34 20.23
CA LYS A 35 -13.46 -9.37 21.08
C LYS A 35 -14.44 -10.07 22.01
N ILE A 36 -15.46 -9.36 22.49
CA ILE A 36 -16.54 -9.93 23.31
C ILE A 36 -17.74 -10.42 22.48
N TYR A 37 -17.59 -10.51 21.15
CA TYR A 37 -18.59 -11.03 20.21
C TYR A 37 -19.94 -10.30 20.18
N LEU A 38 -20.00 -9.05 20.66
CA LEU A 38 -21.21 -8.22 20.59
C LEU A 38 -21.46 -7.66 19.19
N ILE A 39 -20.40 -7.49 18.41
CA ILE A 39 -20.49 -7.15 16.99
C ILE A 39 -19.66 -8.14 16.17
N ARG A 40 -20.11 -8.42 14.94
CA ARG A 40 -19.37 -9.25 13.99
C ARG A 40 -19.06 -8.40 12.76
N PRO A 41 -17.77 -8.22 12.40
CA PRO A 41 -17.44 -7.57 11.14
C PRO A 41 -17.92 -8.45 9.98
N GLN A 42 -18.54 -7.83 8.98
CA GLN A 42 -18.90 -8.50 7.74
C GLN A 42 -17.67 -8.46 6.84
N ASN A 43 -16.95 -9.58 6.76
CA ASN A 43 -15.74 -9.67 5.97
C ASN A 43 -16.07 -10.40 4.67
N ASN A 44 -16.08 -9.65 3.57
CA ASN A 44 -16.19 -10.25 2.25
C ASN A 44 -14.82 -10.74 1.81
N PRO A 45 -14.76 -11.87 1.09
CA PRO A 45 -13.55 -12.25 0.38
C PRO A 45 -13.02 -11.11 -0.48
N PHE A 46 -11.71 -10.96 -0.53
CA PHE A 46 -11.05 -10.01 -1.41
C PHE A 46 -9.97 -10.71 -2.23
N PRO A 47 -9.70 -10.22 -3.45
CA PRO A 47 -8.72 -10.82 -4.34
C PRO A 47 -7.32 -10.41 -3.92
N VAL A 48 -6.40 -11.36 -3.96
CA VAL A 48 -4.98 -11.15 -3.71
C VAL A 48 -4.21 -11.69 -4.91
N CYS A 49 -3.37 -10.83 -5.48
CA CYS A 49 -2.42 -11.20 -6.53
C CYS A 49 -1.02 -11.18 -5.95
N ARG A 50 -0.37 -12.34 -5.92
CA ARG A 50 1.01 -12.51 -5.43
C ARG A 50 2.03 -11.86 -6.36
N SER A 51 1.71 -11.74 -7.65
CA SER A 51 2.54 -11.02 -8.60
C SER A 51 1.88 -9.70 -9.00
N LEU A 52 2.53 -8.58 -8.66
CA LEU A 52 2.11 -7.24 -9.09
C LEU A 52 2.23 -7.08 -10.60
N ARG A 53 3.16 -7.81 -11.22
CA ARG A 53 3.38 -7.80 -12.68
C ARG A 53 2.13 -8.20 -13.47
N GLU A 54 1.36 -9.16 -12.96
CA GLU A 54 0.10 -9.60 -13.59
C GLU A 54 -0.99 -8.50 -13.60
N ASN A 55 -0.85 -7.50 -12.74
CA ASN A 55 -1.78 -6.40 -12.60
C ASN A 55 -1.29 -5.10 -13.24
N LEU A 56 -0.13 -5.12 -13.91
CA LEU A 56 0.36 -3.95 -14.63
C LEU A 56 -0.60 -3.57 -15.76
N VAL A 57 -0.76 -2.27 -15.95
CA VAL A 57 -1.60 -1.69 -16.99
C VAL A 57 -0.98 -0.46 -17.60
N GLU A 58 -1.39 -0.19 -18.83
CA GLU A 58 -1.19 1.10 -19.45
C GLU A 58 -2.31 2.09 -19.09
N LEU A 59 -2.03 3.38 -19.22
CA LEU A 59 -2.99 4.46 -18.92
C LEU A 59 -4.27 4.35 -19.76
N ASN A 60 -4.15 3.89 -21.02
CA ASN A 60 -5.28 3.71 -21.95
C ASN A 60 -6.21 2.55 -21.54
N GLU A 61 -5.78 1.63 -20.68
CA GLU A 61 -6.60 0.56 -20.12
C GLU A 61 -7.42 1.01 -18.90
N ILE A 62 -7.14 2.20 -18.37
CA ILE A 62 -7.90 2.82 -17.28
C ILE A 62 -9.14 3.50 -17.89
N PRO A 63 -10.34 3.41 -17.27
CA PRO A 63 -11.53 4.12 -17.77
C PRO A 63 -11.26 5.62 -17.98
N GLU A 64 -11.68 6.16 -19.12
CA GLU A 64 -11.39 7.55 -19.54
C GLU A 64 -11.72 8.59 -18.46
N ARG A 65 -12.83 8.39 -17.73
CA ARG A 65 -13.26 9.28 -16.64
C ARG A 65 -12.22 9.45 -15.52
N PHE A 66 -11.28 8.52 -15.38
CA PHE A 66 -10.22 8.55 -14.37
C PHE A 66 -8.84 8.87 -14.94
N GLN A 67 -8.65 8.79 -16.26
CA GLN A 67 -7.33 8.99 -16.87
C GLN A 67 -6.75 10.39 -16.61
N THR A 68 -7.60 11.42 -16.54
CA THR A 68 -7.17 12.79 -16.23
C THR A 68 -6.50 12.88 -14.86
N GLU A 69 -7.12 12.31 -13.82
CA GLU A 69 -6.59 12.32 -12.46
C GLU A 69 -5.27 11.56 -12.36
N VAL A 70 -5.21 10.38 -12.99
CA VAL A 70 -4.00 9.56 -13.04
C VAL A 70 -2.88 10.29 -13.79
N SER A 71 -3.19 10.94 -14.90
CA SER A 71 -2.21 11.70 -15.68
C SER A 71 -1.68 12.92 -14.91
N ALA A 72 -2.55 13.60 -14.16
CA ALA A 72 -2.15 14.70 -13.30
C ALA A 72 -1.17 14.23 -12.21
N GLU A 73 -1.45 13.08 -11.60
CA GLU A 73 -0.57 12.48 -10.60
C GLU A 73 0.79 12.06 -11.20
N LEU A 74 0.79 11.41 -12.37
CA LEU A 74 2.01 11.06 -13.09
C LEU A 74 2.87 12.30 -13.41
N LYS A 75 2.25 13.42 -13.75
CA LYS A 75 2.94 14.69 -13.98
C LYS A 75 3.56 15.23 -12.70
N ILE A 76 2.84 15.21 -11.57
CA ILE A 76 3.36 15.63 -10.26
C ILE A 76 4.59 14.80 -9.88
N LEU A 77 4.51 13.47 -10.06
CA LEU A 77 5.63 12.58 -9.77
C LEU A 77 6.84 12.86 -10.67
N ALA A 78 6.61 13.08 -11.97
CA ALA A 78 7.68 13.43 -12.90
C ALA A 78 8.37 14.77 -12.55
N GLU A 79 7.59 15.79 -12.18
CA GLU A 79 8.10 17.08 -11.71
C GLU A 79 8.91 16.95 -10.40
N ALA A 80 8.58 15.96 -9.57
CA ALA A 80 9.29 15.63 -8.34
C ALA A 80 10.51 14.71 -8.54
N GLY A 81 10.88 14.38 -9.79
CA GLY A 81 12.08 13.59 -10.10
C GLY A 81 11.87 12.08 -10.14
N PHE A 82 10.61 11.60 -10.12
CA PHE A 82 10.31 10.19 -10.32
C PHE A 82 10.23 9.82 -11.81
N ILE A 83 10.78 8.66 -12.14
CA ILE A 83 10.93 8.07 -13.46
C ILE A 83 10.31 6.67 -13.48
N GLU A 84 10.12 6.13 -14.70
CA GLU A 84 9.64 4.77 -14.93
C GLU A 84 8.35 4.42 -14.15
N PRO A 85 7.28 5.23 -14.27
CA PRO A 85 6.05 4.95 -13.55
C PRO A 85 5.40 3.65 -14.03
N GLN A 86 4.93 2.85 -13.08
CA GLN A 86 4.21 1.61 -13.28
C GLN A 86 2.81 1.74 -12.66
N LEU A 87 1.77 1.48 -13.45
CA LEU A 87 0.38 1.50 -13.01
C LEU A 87 -0.06 0.07 -12.71
N ILE A 88 -0.56 -0.17 -11.51
CA ILE A 88 -0.97 -1.50 -11.04
C ILE A 88 -2.46 -1.45 -10.69
N LYS A 89 -3.26 -2.32 -11.30
CA LYS A 89 -4.69 -2.46 -11.01
C LYS A 89 -4.91 -2.80 -9.53
N LEU A 90 -5.76 -2.03 -8.87
CA LEU A 90 -6.40 -2.43 -7.62
C LEU A 90 -7.74 -3.05 -7.98
N LEU A 91 -7.91 -4.33 -7.62
CA LEU A 91 -9.13 -5.07 -7.90
C LEU A 91 -9.93 -5.27 -6.63
N SER A 92 -11.24 -5.11 -6.74
CA SER A 92 -12.20 -5.50 -5.70
C SER A 92 -13.15 -6.55 -6.26
N GLY A 93 -13.80 -7.28 -5.35
CA GLY A 93 -14.77 -8.32 -5.71
C GLY A 93 -14.55 -9.60 -4.92
N SER A 94 -15.63 -10.32 -4.65
CA SER A 94 -15.56 -11.52 -3.81
C SER A 94 -15.19 -12.78 -4.58
N ARG A 95 -15.28 -12.72 -5.93
CA ARG A 95 -15.10 -13.84 -6.86
C ARG A 95 -14.56 -13.33 -8.20
N GLN A 96 -13.96 -14.23 -8.98
CA GLN A 96 -13.30 -13.89 -10.25
C GLN A 96 -14.24 -13.23 -11.28
N SER A 97 -15.50 -13.68 -11.37
CA SER A 97 -16.51 -13.12 -12.27
C SER A 97 -17.03 -11.75 -11.84
N GLU A 98 -16.77 -11.33 -10.61
CA GLU A 98 -17.23 -10.07 -10.01
C GLU A 98 -16.10 -9.03 -9.89
N LEU A 99 -14.90 -9.35 -10.38
CA LEU A 99 -13.75 -8.46 -10.24
C LEU A 99 -14.00 -7.16 -10.98
N LYS A 100 -13.86 -6.06 -10.24
CA LYS A 100 -13.95 -4.70 -10.75
C LYS A 100 -12.66 -3.95 -10.47
N LEU A 101 -12.32 -3.01 -11.34
CA LEU A 101 -11.24 -2.06 -11.09
C LEU A 101 -11.70 -1.09 -10.00
N SER A 102 -11.15 -1.23 -8.80
CA SER A 102 -11.46 -0.36 -7.65
C SER A 102 -10.50 0.82 -7.52
N GLY A 103 -9.46 0.86 -8.34
CA GLY A 103 -8.44 1.91 -8.28
C GLY A 103 -7.17 1.49 -8.99
N ILE A 104 -6.15 2.30 -8.81
CA ILE A 104 -4.78 2.00 -9.23
C ILE A 104 -3.78 2.30 -8.12
N THR A 105 -2.68 1.57 -8.12
CA THR A 105 -1.44 2.00 -7.46
C THR A 105 -0.49 2.51 -8.52
N ILE A 106 0.10 3.67 -8.29
CA ILE A 106 1.22 4.18 -9.05
C ILE A 106 2.49 3.90 -8.25
N LEU A 107 3.41 3.15 -8.83
CA LEU A 107 4.78 3.00 -8.37
C LEU A 107 5.70 3.77 -9.31
N ALA A 108 6.69 4.48 -8.80
CA ALA A 108 7.71 5.11 -9.63
C ALA A 108 9.05 5.18 -8.90
N LEU A 109 10.14 5.03 -9.65
CA LEU A 109 11.52 5.06 -9.14
C LEU A 109 12.03 6.50 -9.13
N HIS A 110 12.71 6.97 -8.09
CA HIS A 110 13.33 8.28 -8.12
C HIS A 110 14.61 8.26 -8.99
N ALA A 111 14.93 9.35 -9.67
CA ALA A 111 16.09 9.44 -10.56
C ALA A 111 17.45 9.16 -9.85
N GLU A 112 17.52 9.37 -8.54
CA GLU A 112 18.69 9.02 -7.72
C GLU A 112 18.84 7.51 -7.45
N LYS A 113 17.88 6.68 -7.88
CA LYS A 113 17.89 5.22 -7.75
C LYS A 113 17.97 4.67 -6.32
N LEU A 114 17.67 5.49 -5.32
CA LEU A 114 17.71 5.07 -3.91
C LEU A 114 16.33 4.86 -3.29
N MET A 115 15.29 5.43 -3.89
CA MET A 115 13.93 5.37 -3.37
C MET A 115 12.90 5.22 -4.48
N GLY A 116 11.76 4.62 -4.15
CA GLY A 116 10.55 4.67 -4.95
C GLY A 116 9.42 5.39 -4.22
N VAL A 117 8.39 5.77 -4.96
CA VAL A 117 7.13 6.29 -4.43
C VAL A 117 6.01 5.30 -4.73
N LYS A 118 5.09 5.14 -3.77
CA LYS A 118 3.81 4.45 -3.88
C LYS A 118 2.70 5.42 -3.56
N VAL A 119 1.74 5.58 -4.47
CA VAL A 119 0.49 6.31 -4.25
C VAL A 119 -0.67 5.51 -4.80
N MET A 120 -1.78 5.46 -4.08
CA MET A 120 -2.99 4.76 -4.52
C MET A 120 -4.08 5.79 -4.86
N ILE A 121 -4.84 5.53 -5.92
CA ILE A 121 -6.01 6.31 -6.30
C ILE A 121 -7.18 5.33 -6.39
N PHE A 122 -8.15 5.48 -5.49
CA PHE A 122 -9.37 4.67 -5.51
C PHE A 122 -10.41 5.27 -6.44
N PHE A 123 -11.16 4.40 -7.10
CA PHE A 123 -12.24 4.72 -8.04
C PHE A 123 -13.58 4.30 -7.46
N PRO A 124 -14.17 5.08 -6.53
CA PRO A 124 -15.53 4.82 -6.07
C PRO A 124 -16.53 4.92 -7.23
N ASP A 125 -17.60 4.13 -7.18
CA ASP A 125 -18.54 3.97 -8.30
C ASP A 125 -19.27 5.28 -8.65
N GLU A 126 -19.62 6.08 -7.64
CA GLU A 126 -20.45 7.30 -7.75
C GLU A 126 -19.77 8.58 -7.26
N GLU A 127 -18.50 8.50 -6.83
CA GLU A 127 -17.78 9.64 -6.26
C GLU A 127 -16.51 9.96 -7.05
N SER A 128 -15.92 11.12 -6.79
CA SER A 128 -14.62 11.49 -7.35
C SER A 128 -13.52 10.52 -6.88
N PRO A 129 -12.47 10.31 -7.68
CA PRO A 129 -11.33 9.50 -7.26
C PRO A 129 -10.75 9.98 -5.93
N VAL A 130 -10.44 9.01 -5.06
CA VAL A 130 -9.85 9.30 -3.75
C VAL A 130 -8.37 8.98 -3.81
N ARG A 131 -7.54 10.04 -3.86
CA ARG A 131 -6.08 9.91 -3.78
C ARG A 131 -5.64 9.66 -2.34
N MET A 132 -4.92 8.58 -2.13
CA MET A 132 -4.31 8.24 -0.85
C MET A 132 -3.02 9.07 -0.61
N PRO A 133 -2.52 9.08 0.64
CA PRO A 133 -1.21 9.63 0.97
C PRO A 133 -0.06 8.98 0.17
N TYR A 134 1.03 9.72 -0.03
CA TYR A 134 2.27 9.21 -0.62
C TYR A 134 3.01 8.35 0.38
N SER A 135 3.69 7.31 -0.11
CA SER A 135 4.67 6.54 0.65
C SER A 135 5.96 6.47 -0.13
N LEU A 136 7.04 7.00 0.42
CA LEU A 136 8.40 6.86 -0.09
C LEU A 136 9.06 5.63 0.54
N LEU A 137 9.69 4.80 -0.28
CA LEU A 137 10.29 3.54 0.14
C LEU A 137 11.73 3.45 -0.32
N SER A 138 12.62 3.04 0.58
CA SER A 138 13.99 2.65 0.29
C SER A 138 14.30 1.33 0.97
N PHE A 139 15.31 0.62 0.49
CA PHE A 139 15.60 -0.74 0.92
C PHE A 139 17.03 -0.85 1.45
N PRO A 140 17.24 -0.92 2.78
CA PRO A 140 18.55 -1.23 3.34
C PRO A 140 19.13 -2.58 2.89
N ASP A 141 18.25 -3.54 2.59
CA ASP A 141 18.55 -4.84 2.01
C ASP A 141 17.26 -5.43 1.38
N SER A 142 17.30 -6.68 0.90
CA SER A 142 16.16 -7.31 0.22
C SER A 142 14.99 -7.68 1.15
N VAL A 143 15.19 -7.62 2.47
CA VAL A 143 14.20 -8.06 3.47
C VAL A 143 13.64 -6.90 4.31
N SER A 144 14.39 -5.82 4.48
CA SER A 144 14.04 -4.64 5.25
C SER A 144 13.75 -3.43 4.36
N SER A 145 12.85 -2.56 4.81
CA SER A 145 12.53 -1.32 4.11
C SER A 145 12.36 -0.13 5.05
N LEU A 146 12.69 1.05 4.55
CA LEU A 146 12.40 2.33 5.20
C LEU A 146 11.21 2.94 4.48
N THR A 147 10.14 3.28 5.20
CA THR A 147 8.97 3.98 4.65
C THR A 147 8.83 5.36 5.30
N THR A 148 8.67 6.41 4.49
CA THR A 148 8.24 7.75 4.94
C THR A 148 6.94 8.10 4.24
N SER A 149 5.90 8.50 4.98
CA SER A 149 4.59 8.80 4.39
C SER A 149 3.93 10.03 5.02
N ASN A 150 3.08 10.72 4.26
CA ASN A 150 2.18 11.76 4.78
C ASN A 150 0.82 11.24 5.24
N GLN A 151 0.67 9.93 5.43
CA GLN A 151 -0.50 9.38 6.12
C GLN A 151 -0.46 9.72 7.61
N LYS A 152 -1.62 9.73 8.27
CA LYS A 152 -1.70 10.12 9.70
C LYS A 152 -1.08 9.08 10.64
N ASN A 153 -1.37 7.81 10.38
CA ASN A 153 -0.88 6.68 11.16
C ASN A 153 -0.14 5.74 10.24
N LEU A 154 1.13 5.46 10.50
CA LEU A 154 1.92 4.44 9.82
C LEU A 154 2.56 3.57 10.89
N ALA A 155 2.45 2.26 10.75
CA ALA A 155 3.04 1.29 11.66
C ALA A 155 4.01 0.39 10.90
N ASP A 156 5.07 -0.01 11.59
CA ASP A 156 5.98 -1.05 11.11
C ASP A 156 5.37 -2.42 11.32
N PHE A 157 5.25 -3.14 10.22
CA PHE A 157 4.51 -4.39 10.17
C PHE A 157 5.44 -5.61 10.23
N ASP A 158 6.68 -5.48 9.76
CA ASP A 158 7.66 -6.55 9.66
C ASP A 158 8.97 -6.19 10.40
N THR A 159 9.70 -7.22 10.83
CA THR A 159 10.98 -7.01 11.53
C THR A 159 12.02 -6.45 10.56
N GLY A 160 12.59 -5.30 10.91
CA GLY A 160 13.56 -4.60 10.07
C GLY A 160 12.95 -3.51 9.18
N ASP A 161 11.61 -3.47 9.07
CA ASP A 161 10.93 -2.30 8.51
C ASP A 161 10.96 -1.13 9.51
N SER A 162 11.13 0.08 8.97
CA SER A 162 11.04 1.33 9.75
C SER A 162 10.18 2.36 9.05
N ALA A 163 9.22 2.91 9.78
CA ALA A 163 8.21 3.82 9.27
C ALA A 163 8.33 5.19 9.95
N SER A 164 8.07 6.25 9.19
CA SER A 164 7.78 7.56 9.77
C SER A 164 6.56 8.19 9.13
N SER A 165 5.72 8.75 9.98
CA SER A 165 4.48 9.44 9.63
C SER A 165 4.72 10.94 9.75
N HIS A 166 4.51 11.68 8.65
CA HIS A 166 4.62 13.13 8.59
C HIS A 166 3.31 13.70 8.01
N PRO A 167 2.24 13.75 8.82
CA PRO A 167 0.96 14.29 8.40
C PRO A 167 1.16 15.72 7.87
N ASP A 168 0.41 16.09 6.86
CA ASP A 168 0.42 17.42 6.24
C ASP A 168 1.65 17.76 5.39
N ALA A 169 2.68 16.90 5.35
CA ALA A 169 3.82 17.07 4.45
C ALA A 169 3.40 16.92 2.99
N THR A 170 3.88 17.83 2.15
CA THR A 170 3.84 17.74 0.68
C THR A 170 4.79 16.65 0.17
N LEU A 171 4.64 16.24 -1.10
CA LEU A 171 5.55 15.26 -1.70
C LEU A 171 7.02 15.72 -1.65
N VAL A 172 7.29 17.00 -1.94
CA VAL A 172 8.64 17.55 -1.93
C VAL A 172 9.25 17.51 -0.53
N GLU A 173 8.48 17.87 0.49
CA GLU A 173 8.93 17.78 1.88
C GLU A 173 9.17 16.32 2.30
N LEU A 174 8.30 15.39 1.89
CA LEU A 174 8.52 13.97 2.15
C LEU A 174 9.83 13.46 1.54
N ILE A 175 10.17 13.87 0.31
CA ILE A 175 11.43 13.47 -0.34
C ILE A 175 12.61 13.95 0.49
N GLN A 176 12.61 15.22 0.91
CA GLN A 176 13.68 15.79 1.73
C GLN A 176 13.82 15.05 3.07
N ILE A 177 12.70 14.81 3.75
CA ILE A 177 12.67 14.07 5.02
C ILE A 177 13.19 12.65 4.81
N HIS A 178 12.79 11.98 3.73
CA HIS A 178 13.24 10.62 3.43
C HIS A 178 14.74 10.58 3.13
N GLN A 179 15.26 11.50 2.30
CA GLN A 179 16.69 11.64 2.03
C GLN A 179 17.50 11.89 3.31
N GLN A 180 17.01 12.76 4.20
CA GLN A 180 17.65 12.99 5.50
C GLN A 180 17.71 11.69 6.33
N ARG A 181 16.61 10.94 6.41
CA ARG A 181 16.60 9.65 7.12
C ARG A 181 17.58 8.64 6.52
N LEU A 182 17.72 8.61 5.19
CA LEU A 182 18.71 7.76 4.52
C LEU A 182 20.15 8.14 4.89
N ALA A 183 20.45 9.45 4.96
CA ALA A 183 21.75 9.92 5.40
C ALA A 183 22.04 9.58 6.88
N GLU A 184 21.02 9.61 7.74
CA GLU A 184 21.13 9.29 9.17
C GLU A 184 21.23 7.79 9.46
N LEU A 185 20.74 6.92 8.56
CA LEU A 185 20.68 5.47 8.76
C LEU A 185 22.06 4.82 8.99
N ASN A 186 23.16 5.52 8.63
CA ASN A 186 24.56 5.08 8.72
C ASN A 186 24.78 3.65 8.16
N ARG A 187 23.96 3.29 7.16
CA ARG A 187 23.95 2.00 6.47
C ARG A 187 23.65 2.26 5.00
N SER A 188 24.29 1.52 4.11
CA SER A 188 24.03 1.59 2.67
C SER A 188 22.65 1.01 2.34
N CYS A 189 21.85 1.75 1.58
CA CYS A 189 20.67 1.21 0.92
C CYS A 189 21.05 0.57 -0.42
N LEU A 190 20.23 -0.37 -0.87
CA LEU A 190 20.29 -0.93 -2.21
C LEU A 190 20.07 0.20 -3.23
N THR A 191 20.88 0.19 -4.28
CA THR A 191 20.59 0.95 -5.50
C THR A 191 19.57 0.16 -6.32
N ILE A 192 18.51 0.82 -6.77
CA ILE A 192 17.42 0.25 -7.56
C ILE A 192 17.62 0.69 -9.00
N ASP A 193 18.07 -0.21 -9.86
CA ASP A 193 18.57 0.16 -11.17
C ASP A 193 17.49 0.53 -12.18
N HIS A 194 16.29 -0.04 -12.02
CA HIS A 194 15.15 0.20 -12.90
C HIS A 194 13.82 -0.12 -12.17
N GLY A 195 12.70 0.33 -12.73
CA GLY A 195 11.35 0.17 -12.18
C GLY A 195 10.95 -1.29 -11.95
N ASP A 196 11.38 -2.22 -12.80
CA ASP A 196 11.12 -3.65 -12.58
C ASP A 196 11.78 -4.20 -11.30
N GLU A 197 12.92 -3.64 -10.87
CA GLU A 197 13.57 -4.03 -9.61
C GLU A 197 12.82 -3.44 -8.42
N LEU A 198 12.37 -2.17 -8.52
CA LEU A 198 11.49 -1.56 -7.53
C LEU A 198 10.22 -2.42 -7.34
N LEU A 199 9.59 -2.84 -8.44
CA LEU A 199 8.40 -3.67 -8.42
C LEU A 199 8.66 -4.99 -7.68
N GLN A 200 9.79 -5.65 -7.95
CA GLN A 200 10.15 -6.92 -7.30
C GLN A 200 10.40 -6.75 -5.80
N LEU A 201 11.08 -5.68 -5.37
CA LEU A 201 11.33 -5.39 -3.96
C LEU A 201 10.02 -5.13 -3.20
N ILE A 202 9.10 -4.37 -3.81
CA ILE A 202 7.78 -4.09 -3.25
C ILE A 202 6.93 -5.38 -3.21
N GLU A 203 6.92 -6.16 -4.29
CA GLU A 203 6.21 -7.44 -4.36
C GLU A 203 6.72 -8.42 -3.29
N ALA A 204 8.04 -8.54 -3.13
CA ALA A 204 8.63 -9.39 -2.10
C ALA A 204 8.25 -8.93 -0.70
N ARG A 205 8.22 -7.62 -0.44
CA ARG A 205 7.77 -7.04 0.83
C ARG A 205 6.28 -7.33 1.09
N ASP A 206 5.42 -7.02 0.13
CA ASP A 206 3.97 -7.21 0.26
C ASP A 206 3.63 -8.71 0.43
N ASN A 207 4.35 -9.61 -0.24
CA ASN A 207 4.21 -11.06 -0.08
C ASN A 207 4.67 -11.57 1.29
N ARG A 208 5.78 -11.06 1.83
CA ARG A 208 6.22 -11.40 3.20
C ARG A 208 5.16 -11.01 4.22
N ARG A 209 4.60 -9.80 4.10
CA ARG A 209 3.53 -9.33 4.98
C ARG A 209 2.30 -10.23 4.88
N LEU A 210 1.88 -10.54 3.66
CA LEU A 210 0.75 -11.44 3.40
C LEU A 210 0.97 -12.83 4.01
N ASP A 211 2.16 -13.42 3.84
CA ASP A 211 2.51 -14.71 4.43
C ASP A 211 2.52 -14.66 5.96
N TYR A 212 3.01 -13.57 6.53
CA TYR A 212 2.95 -13.34 7.98
C TYR A 212 1.50 -13.28 8.48
N ASP A 213 0.62 -12.52 7.83
CA ASP A 213 -0.79 -12.41 8.23
C ASP A 213 -1.56 -13.73 8.03
N ILE A 214 -1.22 -14.53 7.01
CA ILE A 214 -1.74 -15.91 6.85
C ILE A 214 -1.24 -16.81 7.99
N SER A 215 0.05 -16.74 8.34
CA SER A 215 0.63 -17.59 9.39
C SER A 215 0.02 -17.34 10.78
N ARG A 216 -0.37 -16.10 11.06
CA ARG A 216 -1.12 -15.71 12.27
C ARG A 216 -2.60 -16.10 12.22
N GLY A 217 -3.05 -16.63 11.08
CA GLY A 217 -4.43 -17.01 10.81
C GLY A 217 -5.37 -15.82 10.70
N TRP A 218 -4.85 -14.62 10.44
CA TRP A 218 -5.65 -13.40 10.23
C TRP A 218 -6.28 -13.41 8.86
N LEU A 219 -5.55 -13.91 7.87
CA LEU A 219 -6.05 -14.14 6.54
C LEU A 219 -6.29 -15.62 6.33
N LYS A 220 -7.49 -15.97 5.87
CA LYS A 220 -7.85 -17.34 5.52
C LYS A 220 -8.17 -17.40 4.03
N ARG A 221 -7.48 -18.27 3.30
CA ARG A 221 -7.79 -18.53 1.90
C ARG A 221 -9.21 -19.09 1.78
N VAL A 222 -9.98 -18.55 0.85
CA VAL A 222 -11.31 -19.04 0.49
C VAL A 222 -11.31 -19.50 -0.96
N PHE A 223 -12.07 -20.56 -1.23
CA PHE A 223 -12.27 -21.04 -2.59
C PHE A 223 -13.60 -20.48 -3.11
N PRO A 224 -13.64 -19.92 -4.32
CA PRO A 224 -14.90 -19.49 -4.91
C PRO A 224 -15.84 -20.70 -5.00
N SER A 225 -17.04 -20.55 -4.46
CA SER A 225 -18.13 -21.55 -4.50
C SER A 225 -18.94 -21.42 -5.78
#